data_AF-A0A1W1VUW4-F1
#
_entry.id   AF-A0A1W1VUW4-F1
#
_cell.length_a   1.000
_cell.length_b   1.000
_cell.length_c   1.000
_cell.angle_alpha   90.00
_cell.angle_beta   90.00
_cell.angle_gamma   90.00
#
_symmetry.space_group_name_H-M   'P 1'
#
loop_
_entity.id
_entity.type
_entity.pdbx_description
1 polymer ?
#
loop_
_entity_poly.entity_id
_entity_poly.type
_entity_poly.pdbx_seq_one_letter_code
_entity_poly.pdbx_strand_id
1 'polypeptide(L)'
;MTATLSISTLGTGHGYVQRHGARLLTSDGQVHDLFYYLLCAPEGRTRQQIIQDVWGADEDAAALNRLRVTLHRLKSLFKGLTVIQEHDGRYHLHPDIVSKSDLGTFLTSVHRARITAQPALKKAALQHAAAQYRGDFLPDMHHSWTDHTREHFRQQYVQVLLELTALHCDSAECTPAITQLKEALRVDPFLDEQLHRDLMCCMAATGDSYGAVAHYRQFKRFLQHDLGDSPMRETEELAEGIKQRGHICPRHMGSNLPCPKLALQSTSIQSASAVSSALPLLLQLSEHLLAATSLKDAVAITGERCLAFLHASSCQVSHLNQMEVTVVYNARAPQNSGAELIGEHWSQVESEKDTGEEVVGAEAIPLSDGSVLLLEVRRSATYGAWNEAEREFFTRAAHLLSRCRLLPHSA
;
A
#
# COMPACT_ATOMS: atom_id res chain seq x y z
N MET A 1 -10.81 41.21 12.00
CA MET A 1 -10.80 40.01 12.85
C MET A 1 -11.78 39.01 12.26
N THR A 2 -11.29 38.07 11.44
CA THR A 2 -12.10 37.03 10.80
C THR A 2 -12.76 36.17 11.88
N ALA A 3 -14.08 36.07 11.84
CA ALA A 3 -14.83 35.28 12.81
C ALA A 3 -14.42 33.81 12.73
N THR A 4 -13.97 33.23 13.83
CA THR A 4 -13.61 31.81 13.91
C THR A 4 -14.89 30.98 13.92
N LEU A 5 -15.35 30.59 12.73
CA LEU A 5 -16.39 29.59 12.52
C LEU A 5 -15.73 28.21 12.57
N SER A 6 -16.32 27.27 13.30
CA SER A 6 -15.91 25.87 13.37
C SER A 6 -17.14 24.99 13.32
N ILE A 7 -17.10 23.95 12.48
CA ILE A 7 -18.17 23.00 12.28
C ILE A 7 -17.59 21.60 12.51
N SER A 8 -18.25 20.81 13.35
CA SER A 8 -17.90 19.41 13.53
C SER A 8 -19.09 18.51 13.22
N THR A 9 -18.82 17.45 12.47
CA THR A 9 -19.80 16.49 11.94
C THR A 9 -19.29 15.05 11.94
N LEU A 10 -17.97 14.82 12.00
CA LEU A 10 -17.36 13.50 11.96
C LEU A 10 -16.85 13.14 13.36
N GLY A 11 -17.61 12.34 14.12
CA GLY A 11 -17.25 12.06 15.51
C GLY A 11 -18.27 11.21 16.25
N THR A 12 -18.05 11.06 17.56
CA THR A 12 -18.88 10.23 18.45
C THR A 12 -19.99 10.99 19.16
N GLY A 13 -20.19 12.27 18.84
CA GLY A 13 -21.22 13.09 19.47
C GLY A 13 -21.92 14.02 18.50
N HIS A 14 -22.91 14.75 19.02
CA HIS A 14 -23.74 15.66 18.24
C HIS A 14 -22.90 16.63 17.42
N GLY A 15 -23.23 16.72 16.13
CA GLY A 15 -22.69 17.77 15.27
C GLY A 15 -22.94 19.15 15.87
N TYR A 16 -21.98 20.05 15.69
CA TYR A 16 -22.13 21.41 16.17
C TYR A 16 -21.57 22.42 15.17
N VAL A 17 -22.15 23.61 15.21
CA VAL A 17 -21.66 24.78 14.51
C VAL A 17 -21.42 25.87 15.53
N GLN A 18 -20.17 26.31 15.66
CA GLN A 18 -19.76 27.33 16.61
C GLN A 18 -19.17 28.55 15.91
N ARG A 19 -19.50 29.74 16.40
CA ARG A 19 -18.87 31.00 15.98
C ARG A 19 -18.53 31.80 17.23
N HIS A 20 -17.26 32.20 17.35
CA HIS A 20 -16.75 32.85 18.56
C HIS A 20 -16.99 32.04 19.85
N GLY A 21 -16.93 30.70 19.76
CA GLY A 21 -17.17 29.79 20.89
C GLY A 21 -18.64 29.57 21.27
N ALA A 22 -19.58 30.34 20.69
CA ALA A 22 -21.02 30.14 20.91
C ALA A 22 -21.62 29.22 19.85
N ARG A 23 -22.52 28.30 20.25
CA ARG A 23 -23.29 27.47 19.32
C ARG A 23 -24.24 28.34 18.50
N LEU A 24 -24.11 28.28 17.17
CA LEU A 24 -24.98 28.97 16.21
C LEU A 24 -26.24 28.16 15.88
N LEU A 25 -26.07 26.85 15.73
CA LEU A 25 -27.18 25.92 15.56
C LEU A 25 -27.37 25.20 16.89
N THR A 26 -28.51 25.45 17.53
CA THR A 26 -29.01 24.64 18.65
C THR A 26 -29.68 23.40 18.09
N SER A 27 -29.58 22.27 18.80
CA SER A 27 -30.08 20.97 18.35
C SER A 27 -31.59 20.98 18.07
N ASP A 28 -31.97 20.17 17.09
CA ASP A 28 -33.32 19.83 16.64
C ASP A 28 -34.13 20.95 15.98
N GLY A 29 -34.15 20.94 14.64
CA GLY A 29 -35.05 21.78 13.86
C GLY A 29 -34.69 21.86 12.37
N GLN A 30 -35.66 22.29 11.56
CA GLN A 30 -35.55 22.31 10.10
C GLN A 30 -34.35 23.11 9.54
N VAL A 31 -33.88 24.13 10.28
CA VAL A 31 -32.69 24.92 9.90
C VAL A 31 -31.40 24.13 10.09
N HIS A 32 -31.33 23.35 11.16
CA HIS A 32 -30.22 22.45 11.47
C HIS A 32 -30.14 21.33 10.42
N ASP A 33 -31.28 20.70 10.12
CA ASP A 33 -31.35 19.60 9.16
C ASP A 33 -30.98 20.07 7.75
N LEU A 34 -31.52 21.21 7.32
CA LEU A 34 -31.18 21.81 6.03
C LEU A 34 -29.68 22.14 5.92
N PHE A 35 -29.08 22.67 6.99
CA PHE A 35 -27.65 23.00 6.98
C PHE A 35 -26.80 21.76 6.74
N TYR A 36 -27.02 20.69 7.50
CA TYR A 36 -26.23 19.47 7.37
C TYR A 36 -26.52 18.71 6.07
N TYR A 37 -27.76 18.72 5.60
CA TYR A 37 -28.14 18.14 4.32
C TYR A 37 -27.44 18.82 3.13
N LEU A 38 -27.25 20.15 3.19
CA LEU A 38 -26.47 20.87 2.18
C LEU A 38 -24.97 20.70 2.38
N LEU A 39 -24.49 20.54 3.63
CA LEU A 39 -23.06 20.34 3.92
C LEU A 39 -22.51 19.04 3.34
N CYS A 40 -23.28 17.96 3.40
CA CYS A 40 -22.88 16.66 2.87
C CYS A 40 -23.09 16.50 1.35
N ALA A 41 -23.51 17.57 0.66
CA ALA A 41 -23.83 17.57 -0.77
C ALA A 41 -23.09 18.72 -1.49
N PRO A 42 -21.78 18.61 -1.74
CA PRO A 42 -21.00 19.66 -2.40
C PRO A 42 -21.49 20.00 -3.81
N GLU A 43 -22.16 19.07 -4.49
CA GLU A 43 -22.83 19.26 -5.78
C GLU A 43 -24.13 20.08 -5.69
N GLY A 44 -24.64 20.29 -4.47
CA GLY A 44 -25.85 21.04 -4.17
C GLY A 44 -27.14 20.28 -4.44
N ARG A 45 -28.22 20.77 -3.83
CA ARG A 45 -29.53 20.11 -3.81
C ARG A 45 -30.59 20.95 -4.49
N THR A 46 -31.48 20.30 -5.24
CA THR A 46 -32.64 20.98 -5.83
C THR A 46 -33.71 21.26 -4.76
N ARG A 47 -34.66 22.14 -5.06
CA ARG A 47 -35.81 22.40 -4.16
C ARG A 47 -36.58 21.11 -3.85
N GLN A 48 -36.86 20.32 -4.88
CA GLN A 48 -37.56 19.04 -4.76
C GLN A 48 -36.84 18.10 -3.80
N GLN A 49 -35.51 17.93 -3.97
CA GLN A 49 -34.68 17.09 -3.11
C GLN A 49 -34.72 17.56 -1.66
N ILE A 50 -34.56 18.86 -1.42
CA ILE A 50 -34.62 19.44 -0.07
C ILE A 50 -35.99 19.18 0.57
N ILE A 51 -37.07 19.44 -0.16
CA ILE A 51 -38.44 19.27 0.36
C ILE A 51 -38.70 17.81 0.72
N GLN A 52 -38.30 16.89 -0.16
CA GLN A 52 -38.50 15.47 0.03
C GLN A 52 -37.64 14.92 1.17
N ASP A 53 -36.33 15.18 1.17
CA ASP A 53 -35.41 14.52 2.10
C ASP A 53 -35.41 15.17 3.49
N VAL A 54 -35.63 16.49 3.58
CA VAL A 54 -35.63 17.20 4.88
C VAL A 54 -37.01 17.23 5.52
N TRP A 55 -38.10 17.23 4.73
CA TRP A 55 -39.46 17.32 5.27
C TRP A 55 -40.38 16.15 4.96
N GLY A 56 -39.99 15.20 4.10
CA GLY A 56 -40.84 14.07 3.72
C GLY A 56 -42.14 14.49 3.03
N ALA A 57 -42.10 15.60 2.27
CA ALA A 57 -43.28 16.21 1.68
C ALA A 57 -43.20 16.30 0.14
N ASP A 58 -44.35 16.51 -0.49
CA ASP A 58 -44.44 16.85 -1.92
C ASP A 58 -44.12 18.33 -2.16
N GLU A 59 -43.68 18.67 -3.38
CA GLU A 59 -43.41 20.06 -3.78
C GLU A 59 -44.72 20.81 -4.04
N ASP A 60 -45.29 21.37 -2.96
CA ASP A 60 -46.46 22.25 -2.99
C ASP A 60 -46.12 23.70 -2.57
N ALA A 61 -47.12 24.59 -2.65
CA ALA A 61 -46.96 25.99 -2.27
C ALA A 61 -46.55 26.18 -0.80
N ALA A 62 -46.99 25.30 0.10
CA ALA A 62 -46.68 25.35 1.52
C ALA A 62 -45.23 24.92 1.81
N ALA A 63 -44.76 23.85 1.15
CA ALA A 63 -43.39 23.35 1.22
C ALA A 63 -42.39 24.36 0.62
N LEU A 64 -42.74 24.99 -0.51
CA LEU A 64 -41.93 26.07 -1.08
C LEU A 64 -41.84 27.29 -0.16
N ASN A 65 -42.94 27.66 0.51
CA ASN A 65 -42.91 28.73 1.51
C ASN A 65 -42.05 28.34 2.73
N ARG A 66 -42.16 27.10 3.20
CA ARG A 66 -41.33 26.55 4.29
C ARG A 66 -39.84 26.60 3.92
N LEU A 67 -39.48 26.26 2.68
CA LEU A 67 -38.11 26.38 2.17
C LEU A 67 -37.60 27.81 2.23
N ARG A 68 -38.37 28.77 1.68
CA ARG A 68 -37.99 30.19 1.70
C ARG A 68 -37.76 30.69 3.13
N VAL A 69 -38.66 30.37 4.06
CA VAL A 69 -38.55 30.76 5.47
C VAL A 69 -37.33 30.11 6.13
N THR A 70 -37.08 28.83 5.89
CA THR A 70 -35.94 28.08 6.48
C THR A 70 -34.61 28.61 5.96
N LEU A 71 -34.49 28.84 4.64
CA LEU A 71 -33.32 29.48 4.02
C LEU A 71 -33.08 30.89 4.59
N HIS A 72 -34.13 31.68 4.77
CA HIS A 72 -34.01 33.03 5.36
C HIS A 72 -33.52 32.98 6.80
N ARG A 73 -34.05 32.06 7.62
CA ARG A 73 -33.60 31.84 9.00
C ARG A 73 -32.14 31.38 9.03
N LEU A 74 -31.76 30.43 8.18
CA LEU A 74 -30.37 29.96 8.08
C LEU A 74 -29.42 31.12 7.74
N LYS A 75 -29.73 31.93 6.73
CA LYS A 75 -28.94 33.13 6.36
C LYS A 75 -28.84 34.11 7.54
N SER A 76 -29.93 34.28 8.29
CA SER A 76 -29.99 35.20 9.44
C SER A 76 -29.18 34.73 10.66
N LEU A 77 -28.89 33.43 10.81
CA LEU A 77 -28.02 32.92 11.89
C LEU A 77 -26.55 33.26 11.65
N PHE A 78 -26.13 33.35 10.38
CA PHE A 78 -24.74 33.60 10.01
C PHE A 78 -24.49 35.05 9.58
N LYS A 79 -25.20 36.02 10.18
CA LYS A 79 -25.12 37.45 9.81
C LYS A 79 -23.71 37.92 9.47
N GLY A 80 -23.57 38.60 8.34
CA GLY A 80 -22.29 39.08 7.82
C GLY A 80 -21.47 38.04 7.05
N LEU A 81 -21.98 36.82 6.87
CA LEU A 81 -21.38 35.79 6.01
C LEU A 81 -22.36 35.37 4.92
N THR A 82 -21.84 35.09 3.73
CA THR A 82 -22.61 34.41 2.68
C THR A 82 -22.63 32.93 3.00
N VAL A 83 -23.81 32.38 3.35
CA VAL A 83 -23.95 30.96 3.73
C VAL A 83 -24.49 30.08 2.63
N ILE A 84 -25.37 30.60 1.77
CA ILE A 84 -26.03 29.82 0.72
C ILE A 84 -25.78 30.48 -0.62
N GLN A 85 -25.44 29.66 -1.62
CA GLN A 85 -25.46 30.05 -3.02
C GLN A 85 -26.54 29.25 -3.75
N GLU A 86 -27.16 29.87 -4.74
CA GLU A 86 -28.08 29.20 -5.66
C GLU A 86 -27.48 29.34 -7.06
N HIS A 87 -27.23 28.21 -7.72
CA HIS A 87 -26.72 28.14 -9.08
C HIS A 87 -27.44 27.03 -9.83
N ASP A 88 -27.97 27.32 -11.02
CA ASP A 88 -28.70 26.38 -11.87
C ASP A 88 -29.81 25.58 -11.13
N GLY A 89 -30.56 26.28 -10.27
CA GLY A 89 -31.67 25.69 -9.50
C GLY A 89 -31.23 24.75 -8.37
N ARG A 90 -29.93 24.74 -8.03
CA ARG A 90 -29.36 24.00 -6.91
C ARG A 90 -28.89 24.93 -5.81
N TYR A 91 -29.13 24.55 -4.57
CA TYR A 91 -28.68 25.24 -3.37
C TYR A 91 -27.41 24.58 -2.85
N HIS A 92 -26.41 25.40 -2.51
CA HIS A 92 -25.12 24.98 -1.97
C HIS A 92 -24.83 25.76 -0.70
N LEU A 93 -24.10 25.14 0.23
CA LEU A 93 -23.37 25.94 1.22
C LEU A 93 -22.19 26.63 0.54
N HIS A 94 -21.95 27.88 0.94
CA HIS A 94 -20.82 28.64 0.41
C HIS A 94 -19.48 27.94 0.73
N PRO A 95 -18.50 27.90 -0.19
CA PRO A 95 -17.22 27.22 0.03
C PRO A 95 -16.47 27.66 1.30
N ASP A 96 -16.54 28.94 1.65
CA ASP A 96 -15.95 29.48 2.88
C ASP A 96 -16.57 28.90 4.15
N ILE A 97 -17.80 28.41 4.10
CA ILE A 97 -18.48 27.73 5.22
C ILE A 97 -18.08 26.26 5.24
N VAL A 98 -18.12 25.59 4.08
CA VAL A 98 -17.73 24.18 3.94
C VAL A 98 -16.30 23.95 4.42
N SER A 99 -15.37 24.84 4.08
CA SER A 99 -13.95 24.78 4.50
C SER A 99 -13.72 24.93 6.02
N LYS A 100 -14.75 25.30 6.79
CA LYS A 100 -14.70 25.36 8.27
C LYS A 100 -15.22 24.10 8.95
N SER A 101 -15.61 23.10 8.17
CA SER A 101 -16.05 21.80 8.65
C SER A 101 -14.96 20.74 8.57
N ASP A 102 -14.98 19.81 9.52
CA ASP A 102 -14.20 18.57 9.48
C ASP A 102 -14.52 17.75 8.21
N LEU A 103 -15.80 17.63 7.83
CA LEU A 103 -16.21 16.97 6.59
C LEU A 103 -15.67 17.67 5.33
N GLY A 104 -15.78 18.99 5.24
CA GLY A 104 -15.24 19.74 4.10
C GLY A 104 -13.72 19.61 4.02
N THR A 105 -13.05 19.59 5.16
CA THR A 105 -11.59 19.36 5.26
C THR A 105 -11.22 17.94 4.83
N PHE A 106 -11.99 16.94 5.26
CA PHE A 106 -11.86 15.55 4.83
C PHE A 106 -11.99 15.42 3.32
N LEU A 107 -13.11 15.88 2.74
CA LEU A 107 -13.38 15.78 1.30
C LEU A 107 -12.34 16.52 0.46
N THR A 108 -11.92 17.72 0.89
CA THR A 108 -10.85 18.48 0.20
C THR A 108 -9.52 17.72 0.23
N SER A 109 -9.20 17.09 1.36
CA SER A 109 -7.96 16.32 1.52
C SER A 109 -7.97 15.05 0.67
N VAL A 110 -9.10 14.35 0.59
CA VAL A 110 -9.32 13.20 -0.31
C VAL A 110 -9.19 13.64 -1.77
N HIS A 111 -9.84 14.74 -2.16
CA HIS A 111 -9.73 15.27 -3.51
C HIS A 111 -8.29 15.63 -3.86
N ARG A 112 -7.57 16.31 -2.95
CA ARG A 112 -6.14 16.63 -3.13
C ARG A 112 -5.30 15.38 -3.33
N ALA A 113 -5.53 14.33 -2.56
CA ALA A 113 -4.83 13.06 -2.71
C ALA A 113 -5.05 12.43 -4.10
N ARG A 114 -6.27 12.51 -4.65
CA ARG A 114 -6.62 11.95 -5.97
C ARG A 114 -5.93 12.67 -7.14
N ILE A 115 -5.80 14.00 -7.06
CA ILE A 115 -5.21 14.80 -8.15
C ILE A 115 -3.69 14.93 -8.05
N THR A 116 -3.08 14.42 -6.97
CA THR A 116 -1.65 14.55 -6.71
C THR A 116 -0.88 13.34 -7.23
N ALA A 117 0.06 13.55 -8.14
CA ALA A 117 0.93 12.49 -8.67
C ALA A 117 2.13 12.15 -7.75
N GLN A 118 2.55 13.07 -6.87
CA GLN A 118 3.70 12.86 -5.99
C GLN A 118 3.32 12.00 -4.77
N PRO A 119 3.95 10.82 -4.54
CA PRO A 119 3.58 9.92 -3.44
C PRO A 119 3.63 10.57 -2.06
N ALA A 120 4.64 11.40 -1.78
CA ALA A 120 4.78 12.09 -0.49
C ALA A 120 3.64 13.08 -0.21
N LEU A 121 3.24 13.86 -1.22
CA LEU A 121 2.13 14.81 -1.11
C LEU A 121 0.77 14.09 -1.04
N LYS A 122 0.62 12.97 -1.78
CA LYS A 122 -0.56 12.10 -1.68
C LYS A 122 -0.70 11.53 -0.27
N LYS A 123 0.38 10.96 0.29
CA LYS A 123 0.44 10.45 1.67
C LYS A 123 0.04 11.53 2.68
N ALA A 124 0.63 12.72 2.60
CA ALA A 124 0.31 13.82 3.50
C ALA A 124 -1.16 14.28 3.40
N ALA A 125 -1.74 14.28 2.19
CA ALA A 125 -3.15 14.58 1.99
C ALA A 125 -4.08 13.52 2.61
N LEU A 126 -3.78 12.24 2.41
CA LEU A 126 -4.55 11.14 2.99
C LEU A 126 -4.44 11.11 4.53
N GLN A 127 -3.24 11.35 5.09
CA GLN A 127 -3.06 11.47 6.54
C GLN A 127 -3.89 12.60 7.13
N HIS A 128 -3.93 13.75 6.43
CA HIS A 128 -4.75 14.88 6.86
C HIS A 128 -6.25 14.56 6.78
N ALA A 129 -6.68 13.82 5.75
CA ALA A 129 -8.06 13.34 5.64
C ALA A 129 -8.40 12.40 6.81
N ALA A 130 -7.58 11.37 7.04
CA ALA A 130 -7.81 10.39 8.11
C ALA A 130 -7.93 11.04 9.50
N ALA A 131 -7.16 12.10 9.77
CA ALA A 131 -7.22 12.84 11.03
C ALA A 131 -8.53 13.62 11.28
N GLN A 132 -9.31 13.90 10.23
CA GLN A 132 -10.63 14.56 10.37
C GLN A 132 -11.74 13.57 10.71
N TYR A 133 -11.61 12.31 10.32
CA TYR A 133 -12.65 11.30 10.52
C TYR A 133 -12.51 10.67 11.91
N ARG A 134 -13.22 11.23 12.90
CA ARG A 134 -13.15 10.76 14.31
C ARG A 134 -14.30 9.85 14.72
N GLY A 135 -15.20 9.56 13.79
CA GLY A 135 -16.42 8.78 14.00
C GLY A 135 -17.41 9.02 12.87
N ASP A 136 -18.54 8.32 12.93
CA ASP A 136 -19.59 8.41 11.93
C ASP A 136 -20.10 9.85 11.74
N PHE A 137 -20.60 10.14 10.55
CA PHE A 137 -21.19 11.44 10.23
C PHE A 137 -22.52 11.62 10.97
N LEU A 138 -22.58 12.57 11.91
CA LEU A 138 -23.80 12.92 12.67
C LEU A 138 -24.54 11.68 13.24
N PRO A 139 -23.92 10.91 14.15
CA PRO A 139 -24.47 9.62 14.61
C PRO A 139 -25.82 9.74 15.31
N ASP A 140 -26.11 10.90 15.91
CA ASP A 140 -27.33 11.19 16.66
C ASP A 140 -28.48 11.73 15.79
N MET A 141 -28.25 11.87 14.48
CA MET A 141 -29.21 12.44 13.55
C MET A 141 -29.92 11.34 12.78
N HIS A 142 -31.25 11.32 12.83
CA HIS A 142 -32.06 10.23 12.28
C HIS A 142 -33.02 10.75 11.20
N HIS A 143 -32.49 11.02 10.01
CA HIS A 143 -33.29 11.30 8.82
C HIS A 143 -33.03 10.24 7.74
N SER A 144 -33.97 10.04 6.82
CA SER A 144 -33.85 9.02 5.76
C SER A 144 -32.55 9.13 4.95
N TRP A 145 -32.06 10.34 4.73
CA TRP A 145 -30.82 10.60 3.99
C TRP A 145 -29.55 10.36 4.81
N THR A 146 -29.63 10.35 6.14
CA THR A 146 -28.44 10.29 7.02
C THR A 146 -27.77 8.92 7.00
N ASP A 147 -28.53 7.83 6.90
CA ASP A 147 -27.98 6.47 6.89
C ASP A 147 -27.11 6.21 5.67
N HIS A 148 -27.64 6.54 4.48
CA HIS A 148 -26.88 6.43 3.24
C HIS A 148 -25.65 7.35 3.23
N THR A 149 -25.79 8.57 3.76
CA THR A 149 -24.68 9.52 3.87
C THR A 149 -23.58 9.03 4.81
N ARG A 150 -23.95 8.45 5.96
CA ARG A 150 -23.02 7.84 6.91
C ARG A 150 -22.25 6.69 6.27
N GLU A 151 -22.96 5.78 5.63
CA GLU A 151 -22.35 4.66 4.93
C GLU A 151 -21.37 5.14 3.85
N HIS A 152 -21.79 6.10 3.03
CA HIS A 152 -20.96 6.68 1.99
C HIS A 152 -19.64 7.26 2.52
N PHE A 153 -19.69 8.04 3.61
CA PHE A 153 -18.46 8.60 4.19
C PHE A 153 -17.63 7.57 4.94
N ARG A 154 -18.24 6.53 5.53
CA ARG A 154 -17.52 5.41 6.13
C ARG A 154 -16.72 4.64 5.08
N GLN A 155 -17.32 4.34 3.94
CA GLN A 155 -16.64 3.69 2.80
C GLN A 155 -15.50 4.55 2.25
N GLN A 156 -15.70 5.87 2.12
CA GLN A 156 -14.62 6.77 1.72
C GLN A 156 -13.47 6.80 2.74
N TYR A 157 -13.79 6.77 4.04
CA TYR A 157 -12.76 6.71 5.07
C TYR A 157 -11.96 5.40 5.03
N VAL A 158 -12.64 4.26 4.89
CA VAL A 158 -11.98 2.97 4.66
C VAL A 158 -11.04 3.04 3.46
N GLN A 159 -11.50 3.58 2.33
CA GLN A 159 -10.66 3.74 1.15
C GLN A 159 -9.40 4.60 1.42
N VAL A 160 -9.52 5.67 2.21
CA VAL A 160 -8.36 6.48 2.64
C VAL A 160 -7.35 5.65 3.44
N LEU A 161 -7.82 4.79 4.35
CA LEU A 161 -6.96 3.92 5.14
C LEU A 161 -6.27 2.85 4.28
N LEU A 162 -6.97 2.29 3.29
CA LEU A 162 -6.40 1.33 2.35
C LEU A 162 -5.35 1.98 1.44
N GLU A 163 -5.60 3.18 0.93
CA GLU A 163 -4.59 3.91 0.15
C GLU A 163 -3.36 4.30 0.98
N LEU A 164 -3.54 4.67 2.25
CA LEU A 164 -2.42 4.88 3.17
C LEU A 164 -1.64 3.60 3.41
N THR A 165 -2.34 2.49 3.60
CA THR A 165 -1.72 1.16 3.78
C THR A 165 -0.84 0.82 2.58
N ALA A 166 -1.36 0.95 1.36
CA ALA A 166 -0.59 0.69 0.14
C ALA A 166 0.70 1.54 0.09
N LEU A 167 0.61 2.85 0.35
CA LEU A 167 1.78 3.74 0.37
C LEU A 167 2.80 3.37 1.45
N HIS A 168 2.33 2.90 2.61
CA HIS A 168 3.21 2.40 3.67
C HIS A 168 3.87 1.07 3.29
N CYS A 169 3.13 0.16 2.68
CA CYS A 169 3.65 -1.12 2.17
C CYS A 169 4.72 -0.90 1.08
N ASP A 170 4.46 -0.01 0.12
CA ASP A 170 5.42 0.37 -0.95
C ASP A 170 6.72 0.94 -0.36
N SER A 171 6.64 1.61 0.79
CA SER A 171 7.78 2.18 1.50
C SER A 171 8.38 1.23 2.56
N ALA A 172 7.92 -0.03 2.63
CA ALA A 172 8.25 -1.01 3.67
C ALA A 172 8.04 -0.53 5.12
N GLU A 173 7.15 0.43 5.34
CA GLU A 173 6.79 1.00 6.63
C GLU A 173 5.70 0.17 7.32
N CYS A 174 6.08 -0.97 7.90
CA CYS A 174 5.11 -1.91 8.50
C CYS A 174 4.35 -1.34 9.71
N THR A 175 4.98 -0.58 10.60
CA THR A 175 4.32 -0.08 11.83
C THR A 175 3.15 0.87 11.54
N PRO A 176 3.30 1.87 10.64
CA PRO A 176 2.14 2.65 10.19
C PRO A 176 1.08 1.81 9.45
N ALA A 177 1.49 0.86 8.59
CA ALA A 177 0.55 -0.01 7.87
C ALA A 177 -0.34 -0.83 8.83
N ILE A 178 0.24 -1.41 9.89
CA ILE A 178 -0.50 -2.13 10.95
C ILE A 178 -1.58 -1.23 11.56
N THR A 179 -1.26 0.04 11.81
CA THR A 179 -2.21 0.99 12.41
C THR A 179 -3.39 1.25 11.49
N GLN A 180 -3.14 1.49 10.21
CA GLN A 180 -4.19 1.77 9.22
C GLN A 180 -5.04 0.53 8.92
N LEU A 181 -4.42 -0.64 8.80
CA LEU A 181 -5.12 -1.92 8.58
C LEU A 181 -6.03 -2.29 9.75
N LYS A 182 -5.53 -2.15 10.99
CA LYS A 182 -6.36 -2.40 12.18
C LYS A 182 -7.56 -1.47 12.22
N GLU A 183 -7.38 -0.20 11.88
CA GLU A 183 -8.48 0.76 11.84
C GLU A 183 -9.46 0.46 10.71
N ALA A 184 -8.99 0.13 9.52
CA ALA A 184 -9.84 -0.24 8.39
C ALA A 184 -10.71 -1.47 8.72
N LEU A 185 -10.11 -2.53 9.26
CA LEU A 185 -10.81 -3.75 9.67
C LEU A 185 -11.71 -3.55 10.89
N ARG A 186 -11.47 -2.53 11.71
CA ARG A 186 -12.35 -2.14 12.82
C ARG A 186 -13.60 -1.42 12.31
N VAL A 187 -13.42 -0.57 11.29
CA VAL A 187 -14.50 0.20 10.67
C VAL A 187 -15.37 -0.70 9.79
N ASP A 188 -14.75 -1.59 9.03
CA ASP A 188 -15.42 -2.59 8.20
C ASP A 188 -14.71 -3.96 8.32
N PRO A 189 -15.27 -4.88 9.14
CA PRO A 189 -14.73 -6.24 9.29
C PRO A 189 -14.94 -7.14 8.06
N PHE A 190 -15.75 -6.73 7.09
CA PHE A 190 -16.09 -7.54 5.90
C PHE A 190 -15.20 -7.26 4.70
N LEU A 191 -14.15 -6.46 4.88
CA LEU A 191 -13.17 -6.19 3.83
C LEU A 191 -12.42 -7.47 3.41
N ASP A 192 -11.77 -7.40 2.25
CA ASP A 192 -11.07 -8.52 1.63
C ASP A 192 -10.12 -9.24 2.60
N GLU A 193 -10.18 -10.57 2.61
CA GLU A 193 -9.31 -11.44 3.39
C GLU A 193 -7.81 -11.18 3.13
N GLN A 194 -7.44 -10.68 1.95
CA GLN A 194 -6.08 -10.23 1.66
C GLN A 194 -5.59 -9.18 2.68
N LEU A 195 -6.45 -8.27 3.14
CA LEU A 195 -6.06 -7.24 4.12
C LEU A 195 -5.77 -7.85 5.51
N HIS A 196 -6.47 -8.93 5.86
CA HIS A 196 -6.14 -9.70 7.06
C HIS A 196 -4.77 -10.36 6.93
N ARG A 197 -4.44 -10.91 5.75
CA ARG A 197 -3.11 -11.46 5.46
C ARG A 197 -2.02 -10.40 5.50
N ASP A 198 -2.25 -9.22 4.93
CA ASP A 198 -1.31 -8.10 4.95
C ASP A 198 -1.02 -7.66 6.39
N LEU A 199 -2.05 -7.55 7.22
CA LEU A 199 -1.90 -7.21 8.64
C LEU A 199 -1.06 -8.27 9.37
N MET A 200 -1.34 -9.55 9.14
CA MET A 200 -0.55 -10.66 9.72
C MET A 200 0.91 -10.58 9.27
N CYS A 201 1.17 -10.30 7.99
CA CYS A 201 2.51 -10.16 7.45
C CYS A 201 3.27 -8.99 8.10
N CYS A 202 2.66 -7.80 8.17
CA CYS A 202 3.29 -6.63 8.78
C CYS A 202 3.58 -6.86 10.28
N MET A 203 2.65 -7.50 11.01
CA MET A 203 2.86 -7.84 12.43
C MET A 203 4.03 -8.83 12.60
N ALA A 204 4.08 -9.90 11.82
CA ALA A 204 5.19 -10.85 11.86
C ALA A 204 6.54 -10.21 11.46
N ALA A 205 6.52 -9.30 10.48
CA ALA A 205 7.70 -8.57 10.02
C ALA A 205 8.28 -7.61 11.07
N THR A 206 7.42 -7.06 11.93
CA THR A 206 7.82 -6.20 13.05
C THR A 206 8.14 -6.98 14.33
N GLY A 207 8.10 -8.32 14.27
CA GLY A 207 8.42 -9.21 15.39
C GLY A 207 7.22 -9.63 16.25
N ASP A 208 6.00 -9.15 15.94
CA ASP A 208 4.77 -9.51 16.63
C ASP A 208 4.06 -10.72 15.98
N SER A 209 4.78 -11.83 15.89
CA SER A 209 4.25 -13.08 15.32
C SER A 209 3.14 -13.70 16.18
N TYR A 210 3.20 -13.51 17.50
CA TYR A 210 2.11 -13.93 18.39
C TYR A 210 0.82 -13.16 18.08
N GLY A 211 0.89 -11.83 17.96
CA GLY A 211 -0.24 -10.99 17.60
C GLY A 211 -0.80 -11.32 16.22
N ALA A 212 0.05 -11.63 15.23
CA ALA A 212 -0.39 -12.06 13.91
C ALA A 212 -1.22 -13.36 13.95
N VAL A 213 -0.75 -14.38 14.68
CA VAL A 213 -1.49 -15.64 14.85
C VAL A 213 -2.76 -15.44 15.68
N ALA A 214 -2.74 -14.54 16.66
CA ALA A 214 -3.94 -14.17 17.42
C ALA A 214 -5.00 -13.50 16.54
N HIS A 215 -4.59 -12.60 15.64
CA HIS A 215 -5.46 -11.97 14.64
C HIS A 215 -6.10 -13.01 13.73
N TYR A 216 -5.34 -13.94 13.17
CA TYR A 216 -5.88 -15.06 12.39
C TYR A 216 -6.96 -15.85 13.15
N ARG A 217 -6.71 -16.19 14.42
CA ARG A 217 -7.70 -16.92 15.23
C ARG A 217 -8.96 -16.10 15.50
N GLN A 218 -8.86 -14.78 15.58
CA GLN A 218 -10.03 -13.91 15.69
C GLN A 218 -10.80 -13.88 14.37
N PHE A 219 -10.10 -13.69 13.25
CA PHE A 219 -10.70 -13.67 11.92
C PHE A 219 -11.38 -15.00 11.57
N LYS A 220 -10.74 -16.13 11.85
CA LYS A 220 -11.35 -17.46 11.68
C LYS A 220 -12.65 -17.62 12.47
N ARG A 221 -12.70 -17.10 13.70
CA ARG A 221 -13.94 -17.12 14.51
C ARG A 221 -15.01 -16.23 13.91
N PHE A 222 -14.64 -15.04 13.44
CA PHE A 222 -15.54 -14.12 12.73
C PHE A 222 -16.17 -14.78 11.50
N LEU A 223 -15.35 -15.36 10.60
CA LEU A 223 -15.88 -16.07 9.42
C LEU A 223 -16.83 -17.20 9.80
N GLN A 224 -16.47 -18.00 10.81
CA GLN A 224 -17.29 -19.13 11.24
C GLN A 224 -18.62 -18.71 11.86
N HIS A 225 -18.61 -17.69 12.72
CA HIS A 225 -19.80 -17.28 13.47
C HIS A 225 -20.71 -16.36 12.68
N ASP A 226 -20.14 -15.39 11.97
CA ASP A 226 -20.90 -14.29 11.36
C ASP A 226 -21.18 -14.55 9.87
N LEU A 227 -20.33 -15.32 9.18
CA LEU A 227 -20.48 -15.64 7.76
C LEU A 227 -20.77 -17.11 7.47
N GLY A 228 -20.55 -18.00 8.45
CA GLY A 228 -20.69 -19.45 8.25
C GLY A 228 -19.63 -20.02 7.29
N ASP A 229 -18.48 -19.36 7.15
CA ASP A 229 -17.42 -19.71 6.20
C ASP A 229 -16.09 -20.05 6.90
N SER A 230 -15.10 -20.50 6.14
CA SER A 230 -13.74 -20.79 6.59
C SER A 230 -12.71 -19.90 5.87
N PRO A 231 -11.55 -19.60 6.50
CA PRO A 231 -10.50 -18.84 5.83
C PRO A 231 -10.04 -19.51 4.54
N MET A 232 -9.63 -18.71 3.57
CA MET A 232 -8.96 -19.20 2.37
C MET A 232 -7.67 -19.95 2.72
N ARG A 233 -7.30 -20.91 1.86
CA ARG A 233 -6.14 -21.78 2.07
C ARG A 233 -4.85 -20.99 2.25
N GLU A 234 -4.66 -19.93 1.47
CA GLU A 234 -3.50 -19.03 1.54
C GLU A 234 -3.36 -18.39 2.92
N THR A 235 -4.48 -18.07 3.57
CA THR A 235 -4.50 -17.48 4.92
C THR A 235 -4.16 -18.50 5.99
N GLU A 236 -4.65 -19.73 5.84
CA GLU A 236 -4.29 -20.82 6.76
C GLU A 236 -2.80 -21.18 6.66
N GLU A 237 -2.27 -21.28 5.43
CA GLU A 237 -0.85 -21.53 5.17
C GLU A 237 0.04 -20.42 5.76
N LEU A 238 -0.37 -19.15 5.60
CA LEU A 238 0.33 -18.02 6.21
C LEU A 238 0.38 -18.12 7.73
N ALA A 239 -0.77 -18.37 8.38
CA ALA A 239 -0.85 -18.46 9.84
C ALA A 239 0.03 -19.57 10.40
N GLU A 240 0.03 -20.74 9.77
CA GLU A 240 0.86 -21.87 10.18
C GLU A 240 2.36 -21.58 9.91
N GLY A 241 2.68 -20.92 8.79
CA GLY A 241 4.03 -20.44 8.50
C GLY A 241 4.58 -19.47 9.55
N ILE A 242 3.77 -18.49 10.00
CA ILE A 242 4.14 -17.56 11.10
C ILE A 242 4.41 -18.33 12.38
N LYS A 243 3.52 -19.25 12.74
CA LYS A 243 3.59 -20.03 13.97
C LYS A 243 4.84 -20.91 14.05
N GLN A 244 5.29 -21.46 12.92
CA GLN A 244 6.48 -22.31 12.86
C GLN A 244 7.78 -21.52 12.82
N ARG A 245 7.82 -20.38 12.11
CA ARG A 245 9.07 -19.66 11.79
C ARG A 245 9.34 -18.43 12.64
N GLY A 246 8.34 -17.89 13.35
CA GLY A 246 8.49 -16.77 14.28
C GLY A 246 8.80 -15.40 13.63
N HIS A 247 9.26 -15.35 12.38
CA HIS A 247 9.48 -14.14 11.60
C HIS A 247 9.15 -14.38 10.12
N ILE A 248 8.28 -13.54 9.56
CA ILE A 248 8.08 -13.44 8.12
C ILE A 248 8.81 -12.20 7.64
N CYS A 249 9.65 -12.35 6.61
CA CYS A 249 10.36 -11.23 6.04
C CYS A 249 9.37 -10.32 5.29
N PRO A 250 9.31 -9.00 5.57
CA PRO A 250 8.35 -8.08 4.96
C PRO A 250 8.44 -8.02 3.43
N ARG A 251 9.55 -8.50 2.83
CA ARG A 251 9.75 -8.59 1.37
C ARG A 251 9.09 -9.81 0.71
N HIS A 252 8.44 -10.71 1.46
CA HIS A 252 7.75 -11.91 0.93
C HIS A 252 6.23 -11.84 1.08
N MET A 253 5.65 -10.63 1.21
CA MET A 253 4.19 -10.47 1.17
C MET A 253 3.64 -11.16 -0.09
N GLY A 254 2.82 -12.20 0.10
CA GLY A 254 2.21 -12.98 -0.98
C GLY A 254 3.00 -14.19 -1.52
N SER A 255 4.12 -14.61 -0.90
CA SER A 255 4.87 -15.80 -1.33
C SER A 255 5.16 -16.79 -0.21
N ASN A 256 5.03 -18.09 -0.49
CA ASN A 256 5.35 -19.20 0.43
C ASN A 256 6.86 -19.54 0.51
N LEU A 257 7.73 -18.70 -0.07
CA LEU A 257 9.17 -18.98 -0.14
C LEU A 257 9.88 -18.66 1.19
N PRO A 258 10.87 -19.47 1.61
CA PRO A 258 11.69 -19.16 2.77
C PRO A 258 12.53 -17.91 2.48
N CYS A 259 12.50 -16.94 3.39
CA CYS A 259 13.29 -15.73 3.29
C CYS A 259 14.78 -16.07 3.06
N PRO A 260 15.46 -15.53 2.03
CA PRO A 260 16.87 -15.81 1.75
C PRO A 260 17.75 -15.53 2.98
N LYS A 261 17.45 -14.46 3.74
CA LYS A 261 18.17 -14.12 4.97
C LYS A 261 18.03 -15.19 6.07
N LEU A 262 16.85 -15.80 6.22
CA LEU A 262 16.60 -16.90 7.18
C LEU A 262 17.15 -18.24 6.69
N ALA A 263 17.04 -18.53 5.39
CA ALA A 263 17.66 -19.69 4.76
C ALA A 263 19.19 -19.67 4.97
N LEU A 264 19.82 -18.50 4.77
CA LEU A 264 21.25 -18.28 4.95
C LEU A 264 21.69 -18.31 6.44
N GLN A 265 20.84 -17.84 7.37
CA GLN A 265 21.12 -17.87 8.82
C GLN A 265 20.90 -19.24 9.47
N SER A 266 20.00 -20.08 8.93
CA SER A 266 19.69 -21.40 9.47
C SER A 266 20.79 -22.45 9.25
N THR A 267 21.64 -22.23 8.25
CA THR A 267 22.87 -23.01 8.05
C THR A 267 23.97 -22.45 8.93
N SER A 268 24.40 -23.23 9.91
CA SER A 268 25.60 -22.97 10.72
C SER A 268 26.86 -22.97 9.85
N ILE A 269 27.11 -21.87 9.14
CA ILE A 269 28.33 -21.68 8.33
C ILE A 269 29.39 -21.09 9.26
N GLN A 270 30.34 -21.93 9.67
CA GLN A 270 31.37 -21.60 10.67
C GLN A 270 32.58 -20.81 10.11
N SER A 271 32.54 -20.26 8.89
CA SER A 271 33.64 -19.45 8.32
C SER A 271 33.33 -17.95 8.35
N ALA A 272 33.89 -17.28 9.37
CA ALA A 272 33.41 -16.02 9.93
C ALA A 272 33.90 -14.68 9.31
N SER A 273 34.32 -14.60 8.04
CA SER A 273 34.70 -13.29 7.46
C SER A 273 34.23 -13.03 6.03
N ALA A 274 34.47 -13.95 5.08
CA ALA A 274 34.07 -13.76 3.68
C ALA A 274 32.55 -13.90 3.44
N VAL A 275 31.88 -14.76 4.21
CA VAL A 275 30.43 -15.00 4.08
C VAL A 275 29.60 -13.83 4.64
N SER A 276 30.08 -13.22 5.74
CA SER A 276 29.42 -12.06 6.34
C SER A 276 29.54 -10.80 5.47
N SER A 277 30.59 -10.68 4.66
CA SER A 277 30.80 -9.56 3.74
C SER A 277 30.08 -9.75 2.40
N ALA A 278 29.82 -10.99 1.95
CA ALA A 278 29.08 -11.27 0.72
C ALA A 278 27.54 -11.14 0.86
N LEU A 279 27.01 -11.27 2.08
CA LEU A 279 25.57 -11.22 2.35
C LEU A 279 24.87 -9.91 1.90
N PRO A 280 25.42 -8.71 2.11
CA PRO A 280 24.84 -7.46 1.60
C PRO A 280 24.74 -7.43 0.07
N LEU A 281 25.72 -7.99 -0.65
CA LEU A 281 25.76 -7.98 -2.10
C LEU A 281 24.73 -8.95 -2.70
N LEU A 282 24.52 -10.11 -2.08
CA LEU A 282 23.44 -11.04 -2.43
C LEU A 282 22.05 -10.41 -2.20
N LEU A 283 21.89 -9.64 -1.12
CA LEU A 283 20.65 -8.89 -0.87
C LEU A 283 20.45 -7.79 -1.92
N GLN A 284 21.50 -7.06 -2.28
CA GLN A 284 21.46 -6.03 -3.31
C GLN A 284 21.16 -6.61 -4.71
N LEU A 285 21.76 -7.74 -5.07
CA LEU A 285 21.44 -8.46 -6.31
C LEU A 285 19.99 -8.96 -6.31
N SER A 286 19.49 -9.47 -5.18
CA SER A 286 18.09 -9.88 -5.07
C SER A 286 17.12 -8.72 -5.27
N GLU A 287 17.45 -7.51 -4.81
CA GLU A 287 16.66 -6.29 -5.05
C GLU A 287 16.65 -5.89 -6.53
N HIS A 288 17.81 -5.93 -7.21
CA HIS A 288 17.91 -5.57 -8.62
C HIS A 288 17.16 -6.56 -9.51
N LEU A 289 17.23 -7.85 -9.18
CA LEU A 289 16.45 -8.87 -9.86
C LEU A 289 14.95 -8.62 -9.65
N LEU A 290 14.49 -8.45 -8.42
CA LEU A 290 13.06 -8.19 -8.12
C LEU A 290 12.52 -6.90 -8.78
N ALA A 291 13.36 -5.90 -9.01
CA ALA A 291 12.98 -4.65 -9.66
C ALA A 291 12.95 -4.72 -11.20
N ALA A 292 13.54 -5.76 -11.81
CA ALA A 292 13.59 -5.91 -13.25
C ALA A 292 12.23 -6.41 -13.79
N THR A 293 11.42 -5.50 -14.33
CA THR A 293 10.05 -5.79 -14.82
C THR A 293 9.96 -6.18 -16.29
N SER A 294 10.95 -5.83 -17.12
CA SER A 294 11.19 -6.44 -18.45
C SER A 294 12.60 -6.09 -18.95
N LEU A 295 13.22 -6.95 -19.76
CA LEU A 295 14.56 -6.76 -20.35
C LEU A 295 14.68 -5.59 -21.37
N LYS A 296 13.64 -4.76 -21.55
CA LYS A 296 13.68 -3.65 -22.52
C LYS A 296 14.72 -2.57 -22.20
N ASP A 297 15.16 -2.46 -20.95
CA ASP A 297 16.23 -1.53 -20.55
C ASP A 297 17.64 -2.10 -20.74
N ALA A 298 17.77 -3.35 -21.24
CA ALA A 298 19.05 -4.04 -21.46
C ALA A 298 19.52 -4.03 -22.93
N VAL A 299 18.97 -3.18 -23.79
CA VAL A 299 19.27 -3.23 -25.23
C VAL A 299 20.54 -2.47 -25.59
N ALA A 300 21.59 -3.23 -25.92
CA ALA A 300 22.36 -3.02 -27.15
C ALA A 300 22.96 -4.36 -27.61
N ILE A 301 22.17 -5.11 -28.37
CA ILE A 301 22.64 -6.30 -29.09
C ILE A 301 23.47 -5.86 -30.28
N THR A 302 24.79 -5.99 -30.17
CA THR A 302 25.69 -6.28 -31.30
C THR A 302 26.95 -6.98 -30.79
N GLY A 303 27.11 -8.28 -31.08
CA GLY A 303 28.39 -9.01 -31.03
C GLY A 303 28.70 -9.75 -29.72
N GLU A 304 28.45 -11.06 -29.71
CA GLU A 304 29.01 -12.17 -28.90
C GLU A 304 29.28 -12.08 -27.38
N ARG A 305 29.18 -10.94 -26.70
CA ARG A 305 29.21 -10.85 -25.23
C ARG A 305 28.36 -9.66 -24.77
N CYS A 306 27.23 -9.91 -24.11
CA CYS A 306 26.49 -8.87 -23.40
C CYS A 306 27.04 -8.76 -21.97
N LEU A 307 27.94 -7.81 -21.73
CA LEU A 307 28.22 -7.32 -20.39
C LEU A 307 27.15 -6.28 -20.07
N ALA A 308 26.05 -6.69 -19.43
CA ALA A 308 25.07 -5.73 -18.94
C ALA A 308 25.67 -4.99 -17.74
N PHE A 309 26.28 -3.84 -18.00
CA PHE A 309 26.39 -2.77 -17.02
C PHE A 309 24.98 -2.19 -16.85
N LEU A 310 24.36 -2.42 -15.70
CA LEU A 310 23.16 -1.67 -15.29
C LEU A 310 23.46 -0.17 -15.45
N HIS A 311 22.57 0.53 -16.15
CA HIS A 311 22.78 1.84 -16.75
C HIS A 311 23.53 2.85 -15.86
N ALA A 312 24.43 3.60 -16.51
CA ALA A 312 25.56 4.36 -15.96
C ALA A 312 25.24 5.62 -15.11
N SER A 313 24.38 5.54 -14.09
CA SER A 313 24.24 6.66 -13.13
C SER A 313 24.11 6.29 -11.65
N SER A 314 24.15 5.00 -11.28
CA SER A 314 23.99 4.63 -9.86
C SER A 314 24.67 3.33 -9.38
N CYS A 315 25.48 2.65 -10.19
CA CYS A 315 26.24 1.49 -9.70
C CYS A 315 27.63 1.88 -9.18
N GLN A 316 27.77 1.94 -7.85
CA GLN A 316 29.07 1.77 -7.21
C GLN A 316 29.57 0.34 -7.49
N VAL A 317 30.68 0.21 -8.22
CA VAL A 317 31.55 -0.97 -8.13
C VAL A 317 31.95 -1.08 -6.66
N SER A 318 31.25 -1.95 -5.92
CA SER A 318 31.49 -2.10 -4.50
C SER A 318 32.65 -3.07 -4.34
N HIS A 319 33.86 -2.52 -4.23
CA HIS A 319 35.04 -3.26 -3.82
C HIS A 319 34.78 -3.84 -2.43
N LEU A 320 34.41 -5.12 -2.37
CA LEU A 320 34.35 -5.86 -1.12
C LEU A 320 35.76 -6.32 -0.77
N ASN A 321 36.15 -6.12 0.49
CA ASN A 321 37.39 -6.61 1.08
C ASN A 321 37.84 -7.94 0.46
N GLN A 322 38.74 -7.84 -0.51
CA GLN A 322 39.40 -8.94 -1.21
C GLN A 322 38.52 -9.89 -2.05
N MET A 323 37.37 -9.46 -2.58
CA MET A 323 36.62 -10.23 -3.58
C MET A 323 35.96 -9.32 -4.63
N GLU A 324 36.08 -9.70 -5.90
CA GLU A 324 35.36 -9.11 -7.02
C GLU A 324 34.39 -10.15 -7.56
N VAL A 325 33.08 -9.89 -7.41
CA VAL A 325 31.99 -10.77 -7.87
C VAL A 325 31.35 -10.12 -9.09
N THR A 326 31.55 -10.72 -10.26
CA THR A 326 30.98 -10.25 -11.53
C THR A 326 29.79 -11.12 -11.91
N VAL A 327 28.60 -10.51 -12.02
CA VAL A 327 27.39 -11.17 -12.51
C VAL A 327 27.26 -10.88 -14.01
N VAL A 328 27.39 -11.93 -14.83
CA VAL A 328 27.28 -11.83 -16.30
C VAL A 328 25.89 -12.26 -16.72
N TYR A 329 25.20 -11.43 -17.51
CA TYR A 329 23.86 -11.73 -18.03
C TYR A 329 23.95 -12.11 -19.51
N ASN A 330 23.63 -13.36 -19.86
CA ASN A 330 23.51 -13.78 -21.25
C ASN A 330 22.07 -14.23 -21.53
N ALA A 331 21.30 -13.43 -22.26
CA ALA A 331 19.96 -13.78 -22.69
C ALA A 331 20.05 -14.49 -24.06
N ARG A 332 19.82 -15.81 -24.08
CA ARG A 332 19.65 -16.57 -25.33
C ARG A 332 18.18 -16.92 -25.57
N ALA A 333 17.80 -16.88 -26.86
CA ALA A 333 16.49 -17.25 -27.40
C ALA A 333 16.25 -18.78 -27.35
N PRO A 334 15.01 -19.28 -27.51
CA PRO A 334 14.40 -20.35 -26.71
C PRO A 334 14.69 -21.79 -27.18
N GLN A 335 15.86 -22.07 -27.77
CA GLN A 335 16.10 -23.41 -28.36
C GLN A 335 16.77 -24.43 -27.43
N ASN A 336 17.44 -23.98 -26.37
CA ASN A 336 18.16 -24.87 -25.45
C ASN A 336 17.50 -24.87 -24.07
N SER A 337 17.38 -26.06 -23.48
CA SER A 337 17.00 -26.20 -22.07
C SER A 337 18.05 -25.54 -21.17
N GLY A 338 17.64 -25.03 -20.00
CA GLY A 338 18.58 -24.40 -19.05
C GLY A 338 19.78 -25.29 -18.69
N ALA A 339 19.61 -26.61 -18.75
CA ALA A 339 20.69 -27.59 -18.53
C ALA A 339 21.72 -27.64 -19.68
N GLU A 340 21.27 -27.55 -20.94
CA GLU A 340 22.18 -27.50 -22.11
C GLU A 340 22.99 -26.20 -22.11
N LEU A 341 22.35 -25.08 -21.74
CA LEU A 341 23.02 -23.78 -21.57
C LEU A 341 24.12 -23.80 -20.51
N ILE A 342 23.85 -24.43 -19.36
CA ILE A 342 24.85 -24.61 -18.30
C ILE A 342 26.01 -25.49 -18.81
N GLY A 343 25.72 -26.59 -19.52
CA GLY A 343 26.74 -27.48 -20.08
C GLY A 343 27.64 -26.82 -21.13
N GLU A 344 27.05 -26.05 -22.05
CA GLU A 344 27.79 -25.25 -23.04
C GLU A 344 28.66 -24.19 -22.36
N HIS A 345 28.13 -23.50 -21.36
CA HIS A 345 28.87 -22.48 -20.62
C HIS A 345 30.08 -23.06 -19.88
N TRP A 346 29.91 -24.18 -19.16
CA TRP A 346 31.04 -24.82 -18.48
C TRP A 346 32.11 -25.33 -19.46
N SER A 347 31.70 -25.84 -20.63
CA SER A 347 32.63 -26.22 -21.70
C SER A 347 33.43 -25.02 -22.22
N GLN A 348 32.81 -23.85 -22.32
CA GLN A 348 33.46 -22.62 -22.72
C GLN A 348 34.41 -22.09 -21.64
N VAL A 349 33.98 -22.08 -20.37
CA VAL A 349 34.82 -21.71 -19.22
C VAL A 349 36.07 -22.60 -19.13
N GLU A 350 35.94 -23.91 -19.37
CA GLU A 350 37.10 -24.82 -19.42
C GLU A 350 38.08 -24.51 -20.56
N SER A 351 37.60 -23.96 -21.67
CA SER A 351 38.42 -23.53 -22.80
C SER A 351 39.10 -22.16 -22.60
N GLU A 352 38.56 -21.32 -21.72
CA GLU A 352 39.03 -19.95 -21.42
C GLU A 352 40.02 -19.88 -20.22
N LYS A 353 40.60 -21.02 -19.81
CA LYS A 353 41.52 -21.20 -18.66
C LYS A 353 42.74 -20.26 -18.58
N ASP A 354 42.99 -19.42 -19.59
CA ASP A 354 44.14 -18.52 -19.69
C ASP A 354 43.85 -17.07 -19.25
N THR A 355 42.65 -16.76 -18.76
CA THR A 355 42.24 -15.39 -18.38
C THR A 355 42.48 -15.01 -16.92
N GLY A 356 42.91 -15.96 -16.08
CA GLY A 356 43.21 -15.75 -14.66
C GLY A 356 41.98 -15.64 -13.74
N GLU A 357 40.76 -15.58 -14.27
CA GLU A 357 39.52 -15.51 -13.49
C GLU A 357 38.93 -16.93 -13.28
N GLU A 358 38.62 -17.30 -12.03
CA GLU A 358 38.04 -18.62 -11.72
C GLU A 358 36.52 -18.50 -11.51
N VAL A 359 35.75 -19.21 -12.34
CA VAL A 359 34.27 -19.33 -12.26
C VAL A 359 33.91 -20.47 -11.32
N VAL A 360 32.99 -20.22 -10.38
CA VAL A 360 32.66 -21.18 -9.32
C VAL A 360 31.19 -21.57 -9.24
N GLY A 361 30.31 -20.72 -9.75
CA GLY A 361 28.89 -21.03 -9.85
C GLY A 361 28.34 -20.42 -11.11
N ALA A 362 27.61 -21.21 -11.86
CA ALA A 362 26.82 -20.75 -12.99
C ALA A 362 25.44 -21.39 -12.90
N GLU A 363 24.39 -20.59 -12.98
CA GLU A 363 23.03 -21.11 -12.91
C GLU A 363 22.10 -20.45 -13.90
N ALA A 364 21.25 -21.26 -14.55
CA ALA A 364 20.27 -20.81 -15.52
C ALA A 364 18.93 -20.48 -14.84
N ILE A 365 18.45 -19.27 -15.08
CA ILE A 365 17.21 -18.71 -14.55
C ILE A 365 16.24 -18.55 -15.73
N PRO A 366 15.19 -19.37 -15.83
CA PRO A 366 14.18 -19.22 -16.88
C PRO A 366 13.32 -17.98 -16.62
N LEU A 367 13.16 -17.15 -17.64
CA LEU A 367 12.34 -15.94 -17.61
C LEU A 367 10.93 -16.21 -18.16
N SER A 368 9.98 -15.33 -17.80
CA SER A 368 8.57 -15.47 -18.19
C SER A 368 8.32 -15.34 -19.69
N ASP A 369 9.24 -14.71 -20.43
CA ASP A 369 9.19 -14.54 -21.89
C ASP A 369 9.84 -15.71 -22.66
N GLY A 370 10.25 -16.78 -21.95
CA GLY A 370 10.90 -17.96 -22.52
C GLY A 370 12.39 -17.81 -22.77
N SER A 371 12.99 -16.66 -22.43
CA SER A 371 14.44 -16.51 -22.41
C SER A 371 15.04 -17.15 -21.15
N VAL A 372 16.33 -17.45 -21.19
CA VAL A 372 17.07 -18.00 -20.05
C VAL A 372 18.20 -17.05 -19.72
N LEU A 373 18.30 -16.68 -18.45
CA LEU A 373 19.32 -15.81 -17.89
C LEU A 373 20.36 -16.66 -17.18
N LEU A 374 21.62 -16.55 -17.57
CA LEU A 374 22.72 -17.19 -16.84
C LEU A 374 23.18 -16.26 -15.72
N LEU A 375 23.30 -16.77 -14.49
CA LEU A 375 23.92 -16.08 -13.36
C LEU A 375 25.29 -16.72 -13.12
N GLU A 376 26.35 -15.98 -13.41
CA GLU A 376 27.74 -16.42 -13.20
C GLU A 376 28.35 -15.73 -11.97
N VAL A 377 29.15 -16.46 -11.20
CA VAL A 377 29.95 -15.94 -10.08
C VAL A 377 31.43 -16.21 -10.38
N ARG A 378 32.19 -15.13 -10.54
CA ARG A 378 33.63 -15.14 -10.83
C ARG A 378 34.43 -14.59 -9.65
N ARG A 379 35.69 -15.01 -9.50
CA ARG A 379 36.68 -14.37 -8.61
C ARG A 379 37.88 -13.95 -9.42
N SER A 380 38.33 -12.72 -9.20
CA SER A 380 39.56 -12.19 -9.77
C SER A 380 40.79 -13.01 -9.33
N ALA A 381 41.72 -13.23 -10.26
CA ALA A 381 43.01 -13.91 -10.05
C ALA A 381 43.77 -13.38 -8.83
N THR A 382 43.58 -12.09 -8.53
CA THR A 382 44.27 -11.35 -7.47
C THR A 382 43.93 -11.84 -6.06
N TYR A 383 42.86 -12.63 -5.90
CA TYR A 383 42.37 -13.06 -4.59
C TYR A 383 42.59 -14.54 -4.29
N GLY A 384 43.31 -15.27 -5.15
CA GLY A 384 43.64 -16.68 -4.95
C GLY A 384 42.47 -17.64 -5.18
N ALA A 385 42.74 -18.94 -5.04
CA ALA A 385 41.76 -20.00 -5.31
C ALA A 385 40.64 -20.04 -4.25
N TRP A 386 39.46 -20.44 -4.69
CA TRP A 386 38.30 -20.63 -3.82
C TRP A 386 38.47 -21.80 -2.87
N ASN A 387 38.16 -21.59 -1.59
CA ASN A 387 38.05 -22.70 -0.63
C ASN A 387 36.69 -23.41 -0.77
N GLU A 388 36.61 -24.64 -0.26
CA GLU A 388 35.42 -25.51 -0.40
C GLU A 388 34.15 -24.88 0.17
N ALA A 389 34.26 -24.19 1.32
CA ALA A 389 33.13 -23.51 1.95
C ALA A 389 32.62 -22.31 1.12
N GLU A 390 33.53 -21.57 0.49
CA GLU A 390 33.14 -20.48 -0.42
C GLU A 390 32.47 -21.01 -1.68
N ARG A 391 32.99 -22.11 -2.27
CA ARG A 391 32.36 -22.74 -3.44
C ARG A 391 30.95 -23.20 -3.12
N GLU A 392 30.77 -23.96 -2.04
CA GLU A 392 29.46 -24.46 -1.61
C GLU A 392 28.48 -23.31 -1.32
N PHE A 393 28.96 -22.22 -0.72
CA PHE A 393 28.16 -21.03 -0.44
C PHE A 393 27.65 -20.36 -1.71
N PHE A 394 28.53 -20.01 -2.65
CA PHE A 394 28.14 -19.27 -3.85
C PHE A 394 27.32 -20.12 -4.82
N THR A 395 27.57 -21.43 -4.93
CA THR A 395 26.70 -22.34 -5.69
C THR A 395 25.30 -22.38 -5.11
N ARG A 396 25.14 -22.44 -3.77
CA ARG A 396 23.82 -22.41 -3.13
C ARG A 396 23.13 -21.06 -3.24
N ALA A 397 23.87 -19.96 -3.16
CA ALA A 397 23.33 -18.62 -3.32
C ALA A 397 22.80 -18.39 -4.74
N ALA A 398 23.54 -18.84 -5.77
CA ALA A 398 23.08 -18.86 -7.15
C ALA A 398 21.78 -19.68 -7.30
N HIS A 399 21.70 -20.83 -6.63
CA HIS A 399 20.52 -21.71 -6.63
C HIS A 399 19.30 -21.12 -5.94
N LEU A 400 19.50 -20.32 -4.91
CA LEU A 400 18.42 -19.61 -4.25
C LEU A 400 17.94 -18.43 -5.10
N LEU A 401 18.86 -17.68 -5.70
CA LEU A 401 18.54 -16.56 -6.58
C LEU A 401 17.82 -17.03 -7.86
N SER A 402 18.18 -18.19 -8.42
CA SER A 402 17.49 -18.78 -9.58
C SER A 402 16.03 -19.16 -9.30
N ARG A 403 15.71 -19.45 -8.03
CA ARG A 403 14.36 -19.84 -7.58
C ARG A 403 13.50 -18.68 -7.10
N CYS A 404 14.07 -17.49 -6.90
CA CYS A 404 13.33 -16.25 -6.72
C CYS A 404 12.63 -15.93 -8.06
N ARG A 405 11.39 -16.40 -8.23
CA ARG A 405 10.60 -16.06 -9.42
C ARG A 405 10.50 -14.54 -9.55
N LEU A 406 10.98 -14.02 -10.67
CA LEU A 406 10.64 -12.68 -11.17
C LEU A 406 9.14 -12.69 -11.46
N LEU A 407 8.32 -12.33 -10.48
CA LEU A 407 6.90 -12.17 -10.70
C LEU A 407 6.72 -10.94 -11.61
N PRO A 408 6.05 -11.07 -12.77
CA PRO A 408 5.67 -9.90 -13.52
C PRO A 408 4.73 -9.07 -12.64
N HIS A 409 4.99 -7.77 -12.55
CA HIS A 409 3.97 -6.82 -12.10
C HIS A 409 2.75 -7.07 -12.99
N SER A 410 1.62 -7.46 -12.38
CA SER A 410 0.33 -7.44 -13.07
C SER A 410 0.11 -6.01 -13.56
N ALA A 411 0.14 -5.84 -14.89
CA ALA A 411 -0.10 -4.59 -15.58
C ALA A 411 -1.54 -4.09 -15.40
#